data_AF-A0A916VQM5-F1
#
_entry.id   AF-A0A916VQM5-F1
#
_cell.length_a   1.000
_cell.length_b   1.000
_cell.length_c   1.000
_cell.angle_alpha   90.00
_cell.angle_beta   90.00
_cell.angle_gamma   90.00
#
_symmetry.space_group_name_H-M   'P 1'
#
loop_
_entity.id
_entity.type
_entity.pdbx_description
1 polymer ?
#
loop_
_entity_poly.entity_id
_entity_poly.type
_entity_poly.pdbx_seq_one_letter_code
_entity_poly.pdbx_strand_id
1 'polypeptide(L)'
;MRLKQILVVLYTLPLMVFLCTTIFAVIADMIGSCAYIDGTITNCTAWGRDYSWMYDTATPVGFMSNWAFLVAWILLGGCTMYALDWLKKRNA
;
A
#
# COMPACT_ATOMS: atom_id res chain seq x y z
N MET A 1 2.03 -1.00 26.06
CA MET A 1 2.67 -1.79 24.98
C MET A 1 1.71 -2.14 23.84
N ARG A 2 0.47 -2.61 24.10
CA ARG A 2 -0.49 -3.05 23.07
C ARG A 2 -0.82 -2.01 21.97
N LEU A 3 -1.00 -0.74 22.32
CA LEU A 3 -1.35 0.31 21.35
C LEU A 3 -0.26 0.57 20.30
N LYS A 4 1.02 0.58 20.69
CA LYS A 4 2.14 0.77 19.73
C LYS A 4 2.18 -0.39 18.72
N GLN A 5 1.99 -1.62 19.15
CA GLN A 5 1.98 -2.78 18.24
C GLN A 5 0.81 -2.74 17.26
N ILE A 6 -0.40 -2.36 17.71
CA ILE A 6 -1.57 -2.20 16.84
C ILE A 6 -1.30 -1.13 15.77
N LEU A 7 -0.76 0.01 16.18
CA LEU A 7 -0.41 1.09 15.25
C LEU A 7 0.63 0.63 14.22
N VAL A 8 1.69 -0.05 14.66
CA VAL A 8 2.71 -0.60 13.75
C VAL A 8 2.06 -1.52 12.72
N VAL A 9 1.24 -2.49 13.14
CA VAL A 9 0.56 -3.42 12.23
C VAL A 9 -0.33 -2.66 11.24
N LEU A 10 -1.12 -1.71 11.73
CA LEU A 10 -2.02 -0.87 10.92
C LEU A 10 -1.27 -0.06 9.86
N TYR A 11 -0.07 0.45 10.18
CA TYR A 11 0.75 1.22 9.23
C TYR A 11 1.54 0.33 8.28
N THR A 12 1.93 -0.88 8.70
CA THR A 12 2.67 -1.83 7.84
C THR A 12 1.78 -2.61 6.86
N LEU A 13 0.49 -2.76 7.15
CA LEU A 13 -0.45 -3.52 6.31
C LEU A 13 -0.56 -2.94 4.88
N PRO A 14 -0.82 -1.64 4.69
CA PRO A 14 -0.89 -1.06 3.34
C PRO A 14 0.44 -1.15 2.59
N LEU A 15 1.57 -1.03 3.29
CA LEU A 15 2.90 -1.22 2.69
C LEU A 15 3.08 -2.64 2.16
N MET A 16 2.65 -3.66 2.92
CA MET A 16 2.70 -5.05 2.48
C MET A 16 1.81 -5.28 1.25
N VAL A 17 0.60 -4.73 1.23
CA VAL A 17 -0.31 -4.84 0.08
C VAL A 17 0.28 -4.17 -1.16
N PHE A 18 0.85 -2.97 -1.00
CA PHE A 18 1.55 -2.26 -2.07
C PHE A 18 2.71 -3.08 -2.65
N LEU A 19 3.57 -3.65 -1.80
CA LEU A 19 4.68 -4.47 -2.25
C LEU A 19 4.20 -5.75 -2.97
N CYS A 20 3.22 -6.44 -2.41
CA CYS A 20 2.66 -7.65 -3.04
C CYS A 20 2.06 -7.37 -4.42
N THR A 21 1.28 -6.28 -4.56
CA THR A 21 0.66 -5.89 -5.83
C THR A 21 1.68 -5.44 -6.87
N THR A 22 2.77 -4.78 -6.43
CA THR A 22 3.88 -4.37 -7.29
C THR A 22 4.70 -5.57 -7.77
N ILE A 23 5.04 -6.50 -6.87
CA ILE A 23 5.75 -7.74 -7.23
C ILE A 23 4.90 -8.57 -8.18
N PHE A 24 3.60 -8.69 -7.91
CA PHE A 24 2.68 -9.37 -8.82
C PHE A 24 2.65 -8.72 -10.20
N ALA A 25 2.62 -7.38 -10.27
CA ALA A 25 2.67 -6.67 -11.54
C ALA A 25 3.94 -6.99 -12.33
N VAL A 26 5.10 -6.99 -11.67
CA VAL A 26 6.38 -7.31 -12.31
C VAL A 26 6.38 -8.74 -12.87
N ILE A 27 5.86 -9.71 -12.11
CA ILE A 27 5.75 -11.11 -12.56
C ILE A 27 4.73 -11.23 -13.71
N ALA A 28 3.60 -10.54 -13.59
CA ALA A 28 2.55 -10.52 -14.61
C ALA A 28 3.07 -9.92 -15.93
N ASP A 29 3.92 -8.90 -15.86
CA ASP A 29 4.54 -8.28 -17.04
C ASP A 29 5.59 -9.20 -17.69
N MET A 30 6.23 -10.09 -16.93
CA MET A 30 7.15 -11.10 -17.49
C MET A 30 6.43 -12.23 -18.26
N ILE A 31 5.19 -12.56 -17.88
CA ILE A 31 4.46 -13.75 -18.38
C ILE A 31 3.27 -13.35 -19.27
N GLY A 32 2.84 -12.10 -19.21
CA GLY A 32 1.68 -11.58 -19.91
C GLY A 32 1.89 -10.15 -20.40
N SER A 33 0.98 -9.24 -20.05
CA SER A 33 1.04 -7.83 -20.44
C SER A 33 0.30 -6.97 -19.43
N CYS A 34 0.96 -5.94 -18.92
CA CYS A 34 0.33 -4.91 -18.09
C CYS A 34 0.46 -3.53 -18.75
N ALA A 35 -0.64 -2.78 -18.76
CA ALA A 35 -0.73 -1.45 -19.34
C ALA A 35 -0.62 -0.41 -18.22
N TYR A 36 0.17 0.64 -18.49
CA TYR A 36 0.47 1.69 -17.54
C TYR A 36 -0.01 3.04 -18.08
N ILE A 37 -0.76 3.80 -17.29
CA ILE A 37 -1.14 5.18 -17.57
C ILE A 37 -0.66 6.03 -16.39
N ASP A 38 0.15 7.05 -16.68
CA ASP A 38 0.73 7.95 -15.66
C ASP A 38 1.46 7.20 -14.52
N GLY A 39 2.11 6.07 -14.84
CA GLY A 39 2.81 5.23 -13.87
C GLY A 39 1.90 4.35 -12.99
N THR A 40 0.58 4.35 -13.24
CA THR A 40 -0.38 3.45 -12.60
C THR A 40 -0.81 2.32 -13.53
N ILE A 41 -0.92 1.11 -13.00
CA ILE A 41 -1.37 -0.06 -13.77
C ILE A 41 -2.88 0.06 -13.96
N THR A 42 -3.33 0.04 -15.21
CA THR A 42 -4.77 0.17 -15.53
C THR A 42 -5.36 -1.15 -15.99
N ASN A 43 -4.61 -1.91 -16.79
CA ASN A 43 -4.97 -3.25 -17.19
C ASN A 43 -3.80 -4.20 -16.94
N CYS A 44 -4.06 -5.42 -16.47
CA CYS A 44 -3.00 -6.40 -16.27
C CYS A 44 -3.53 -7.81 -16.53
N THR A 45 -2.98 -8.44 -17.56
CA THR A 45 -3.35 -9.80 -17.96
C THR A 45 -2.14 -10.72 -17.81
N ALA A 46 -2.33 -11.86 -17.16
CA ALA A 46 -1.28 -12.84 -16.96
C ALA A 46 -1.88 -14.25 -16.95
N TRP A 47 -1.14 -15.26 -17.42
CA TRP A 47 -1.63 -16.64 -17.51
C TRP A 47 -3.00 -16.79 -18.20
N GLY A 48 -3.32 -15.91 -19.16
CA GLY A 48 -4.62 -15.89 -19.84
C GLY A 48 -5.81 -15.42 -18.99
N ARG A 49 -5.56 -14.79 -17.83
CA ARG A 49 -6.58 -14.20 -16.96
C ARG A 49 -6.39 -12.70 -16.80
N ASP A 50 -7.50 -12.01 -16.58
CA ASP A 50 -7.54 -10.58 -16.29
C ASP A 50 -7.46 -10.31 -14.78
N TYR A 51 -6.47 -9.50 -14.39
CA TYR A 51 -6.20 -9.07 -13.01
C TYR A 51 -6.35 -7.55 -12.85
N SER A 52 -6.96 -6.86 -13.81
CA SER A 52 -7.14 -5.40 -13.78
C SER A 52 -7.90 -4.93 -12.52
N TRP A 53 -8.77 -5.77 -11.98
CA TRP A 53 -9.48 -5.52 -10.71
C TRP A 53 -8.56 -5.26 -9.51
N MET A 54 -7.33 -5.80 -9.49
CA MET A 54 -6.37 -5.58 -8.39
C MET A 54 -5.81 -4.15 -8.37
N TYR A 55 -5.89 -3.46 -9.50
CA TYR A 55 -5.33 -2.13 -9.70
C TYR A 55 -6.39 -1.03 -9.84
N ASP A 56 -7.67 -1.42 -9.88
CA ASP A 56 -8.77 -0.48 -9.81
C ASP A 56 -8.87 0.13 -8.40
N THR A 57 -8.70 1.46 -8.32
CA THR A 57 -8.79 2.25 -7.07
C THR A 57 -10.16 2.17 -6.38
N ALA A 58 -11.22 1.72 -7.08
CA ALA A 58 -12.51 1.44 -6.47
C ALA A 58 -12.47 0.20 -5.56
N THR A 59 -11.48 -0.70 -5.74
CA THR A 59 -11.29 -1.86 -4.89
C THR A 59 -10.37 -1.56 -3.70
N PRO A 60 -10.53 -2.23 -2.55
CA PRO A 60 -9.63 -2.03 -1.41
C PRO A 60 -8.15 -2.31 -1.75
N VAL A 61 -7.90 -3.28 -2.63
CA VAL A 61 -6.54 -3.66 -3.04
C VAL A 61 -5.94 -2.57 -3.93
N GLY A 62 -6.68 -2.08 -4.92
CA GLY A 62 -6.23 -1.02 -5.81
C GLY A 62 -6.07 0.33 -5.10
N PHE A 63 -6.91 0.62 -4.11
CA PHE A 63 -6.75 1.81 -3.27
C PHE A 63 -5.45 1.75 -2.45
N MET A 64 -5.15 0.59 -1.85
CA MET A 64 -3.93 0.39 -1.05
C MET A 64 -2.65 0.29 -1.89
N SER A 65 -2.75 -0.12 -3.16
CA SER A 65 -1.63 -0.15 -4.10
C SER A 65 -1.34 1.21 -4.74
N ASN A 66 -2.16 2.24 -4.47
CA ASN A 66 -1.92 3.59 -4.98
C ASN A 66 -0.78 4.28 -4.20
N TRP A 67 0.24 4.72 -4.94
CA TRP A 67 1.41 5.41 -4.38
C TRP A 67 1.05 6.67 -3.59
N ALA A 68 0.11 7.49 -4.07
CA ALA A 68 -0.30 8.72 -3.41
C ALA A 68 -0.93 8.43 -2.03
N PHE A 69 -1.73 7.35 -1.94
CA PHE A 69 -2.29 6.89 -0.68
C PHE A 69 -1.21 6.38 0.26
N LEU A 70 -0.28 5.54 -0.24
CA LEU A 70 0.80 4.98 0.58
C LEU A 70 1.65 6.07 1.23
N VAL A 71 2.05 7.09 0.46
CA VAL A 71 2.85 8.22 0.97
C VAL A 71 2.10 8.96 2.07
N ALA A 72 0.84 9.30 1.84
CA ALA A 72 0.00 9.97 2.85
C ALA A 72 -0.15 9.10 4.12
N TRP A 73 -0.31 7.78 3.96
CA TRP A 73 -0.47 6.84 5.06
C TRP A 73 0.78 6.72 5.93
N ILE A 74 1.95 6.63 5.30
CA ILE A 74 3.24 6.59 6.00
C ILE A 74 3.48 7.90 6.76
N LEU A 75 3.18 9.05 6.16
CA LEU A 75 3.30 10.36 6.83
C LEU A 75 2.38 10.45 8.06
N LEU A 76 1.12 10.01 7.93
CA LEU A 76 0.19 9.94 9.06
C LEU A 76 0.74 9.04 10.18
N GLY A 77 1.29 7.87 9.84
CA GLY A 77 1.91 6.96 10.81
C GLY A 77 3.14 7.52 11.51
N GLY A 78 3.99 8.25 10.78
CA GLY A 78 5.13 8.97 11.37
C GLY A 78 4.69 10.04 12.37
N CYS A 79 3.71 10.86 11.97
CA CYS A 79 3.15 11.93 12.80
C CYS A 79 2.49 11.40 14.08
N THR A 80 1.72 10.31 14.00
CA THR A 80 1.07 9.73 15.17
C THR A 80 2.08 9.13 16.14
N MET A 81 3.11 8.43 15.66
CA MET A 81 4.16 7.90 16.52
C MET A 81 4.98 9.01 17.20
N TYR A 82 5.30 10.08 16.47
CA TYR A 82 5.98 11.25 17.04
C TYR A 82 5.13 11.93 18.12
N ALA A 83 3.85 12.18 17.85
CA ALA A 83 2.94 12.79 18.81
C ALA A 83 2.80 11.96 20.09
N LEU A 84 2.70 10.62 19.97
CA LEU A 84 2.66 9.71 21.11
C LEU A 84 3.95 9.75 21.95
N ASP A 85 5.11 9.87 21.31
CA ASP A 85 6.38 9.98 22.02
C ASP A 85 6.50 11.32 22.76
N TRP A 86 6.09 12.41 22.11
CA TRP A 86 6.06 13.74 22.72
C TRP A 86 5.13 13.80 23.94
N LEU A 87 3.91 13.25 23.84
CA LEU A 87 2.96 13.19 24.96
C LEU A 87 3.52 12.37 26.14
N LYS A 88 4.22 11.27 25.86
CA LYS A 88 4.88 10.48 26.91
C LYS A 88 5.96 11.27 27.62
N LYS A 89 6.79 12.01 26.88
CA LYS A 89 7.86 12.84 27.45
C LYS A 89 7.32 14.02 28.24
N ARG A 90 6.16 14.57 27.87
CA ARG A 90 5.52 15.69 28.58
C ARG A 90 4.84 15.27 29.89
N ASN A 91 4.35 14.04 29.96
CA ASN A 91 3.64 13.51 31.13
C ASN A 91 4.54 12.65 32.06
N ALA A 92 5.83 12.56 31.77
CA ALA A 92 6.85 11.93 32.61
C ALA A 92 7.62 13.02 33.38
#